data_AF-A0A0F9V7K8-F1
#
_entry.id   AF-A0A0F9V7K8-F1
#
_cell.length_a   1.000
_cell.length_b   1.000
_cell.length_c   1.000
_cell.angle_alpha   90.00
_cell.angle_beta   90.00
_cell.angle_gamma   90.00
#
_symmetry.space_group_name_H-M   'P 1'
#
loop_
_entity.id
_entity.type
_entity.pdbx_description
1 polymer ?
#
loop_
_entity_poly.entity_id
_entity_poly.type
_entity_poly.pdbx_seq_one_letter_code
_entity_poly.pdbx_strand_id
1 'polypeptide(L)'
;MSENSKIKDINIGSTKFETIPITESELLIIDNVIQDFAPEIEQLYLIREDESEEQQIKTGRLHENRILGIILKFYLEGKKNITTGEVEHEYKKFFKEIARSTISTYLNMLKKESTLYKEREGRVVYYIFYEDPPIDINPFWFTRIFCIVPAYFERALYFSKVYNKADKYVDQYIKKYHSEDRKTLIRNFKFLTGLIILNIFKNRSSKCILCQFSRREIYGKLEEMLKIAIKDRSDVLPEDICEILVRSFSEIPSFKGIYIIKEKSKEDIAENILKSADDYRKDLEFQIMVSTRRKNLRIKQNEALSS
;
A
#
# COMPACT_ATOMS: atom_id res chain seq x y z
N MET A 1 -31.75 -1.17 -32.14
CA MET A 1 -31.48 -2.41 -31.38
C MET A 1 -30.23 -2.16 -30.54
N SER A 2 -30.42 -1.70 -29.31
CA SER A 2 -29.34 -1.37 -28.38
C SER A 2 -29.16 -2.51 -27.39
N GLU A 3 -27.96 -3.07 -27.34
CA GLU A 3 -27.58 -4.06 -26.35
C GLU A 3 -27.56 -3.43 -24.95
N ASN A 4 -28.39 -4.01 -24.08
CA ASN A 4 -28.60 -3.61 -22.71
C ASN A 4 -27.30 -3.71 -21.90
N SER A 5 -26.80 -2.55 -21.43
CA SER A 5 -25.81 -2.46 -20.38
C SER A 5 -26.41 -2.95 -19.06
N LYS A 6 -26.27 -4.25 -18.77
CA LYS A 6 -26.52 -4.79 -17.43
C LYS A 6 -25.33 -4.44 -16.53
N ILE A 7 -25.31 -3.22 -16.03
CA ILE A 7 -24.64 -2.97 -14.74
C ILE A 7 -25.68 -3.39 -13.70
N LYS A 8 -25.59 -4.66 -13.30
CA LYS A 8 -26.32 -5.15 -12.14
C LYS A 8 -25.86 -4.36 -10.94
N ASP A 9 -26.82 -3.96 -10.12
CA ASP A 9 -26.65 -3.41 -8.79
C ASP A 9 -25.49 -4.10 -8.07
N ILE A 10 -24.45 -3.34 -7.73
CA ILE A 10 -23.49 -3.75 -6.71
C ILE A 10 -24.25 -3.61 -5.40
N ASN A 11 -25.07 -4.62 -5.15
CA ASN A 11 -25.67 -4.87 -3.86
C ASN A 11 -24.46 -5.16 -2.95
N ILE A 12 -24.07 -4.16 -2.14
CA ILE A 12 -23.13 -4.34 -1.04
C ILE A 12 -23.86 -5.26 -0.08
N GLY A 13 -23.75 -6.56 -0.35
CA GLY A 13 -24.28 -7.61 0.50
C GLY A 13 -23.79 -7.33 1.90
N SER A 14 -24.75 -7.37 2.83
CA SER A 14 -24.61 -7.23 4.27
C SER A 14 -23.76 -8.34 4.91
N THR A 15 -22.67 -8.75 4.27
CA THR A 15 -21.51 -9.27 4.98
C THR A 15 -20.95 -8.11 5.80
N LYS A 16 -21.38 -8.01 7.07
CA LYS A 16 -20.57 -7.43 8.12
C LYS A 16 -19.26 -8.22 8.12
N PHE A 17 -18.30 -7.79 7.30
CA PHE A 17 -16.92 -8.12 7.56
C PHE A 17 -16.61 -7.43 8.89
N GLU A 18 -16.33 -8.20 9.94
CA GLU A 18 -15.87 -7.65 11.21
C GLU A 18 -14.50 -7.03 10.95
N THR A 19 -14.50 -5.79 10.45
CA THR A 19 -13.27 -5.04 10.29
C THR A 19 -12.79 -4.69 11.69
N ILE A 20 -11.71 -5.33 12.13
CA ILE A 20 -11.06 -4.98 13.39
C ILE A 20 -10.65 -3.51 13.28
N PRO A 21 -11.18 -2.59 14.12
CA PRO A 21 -10.74 -1.21 14.12
C PRO A 21 -9.25 -1.17 14.43
N ILE A 22 -8.49 -0.43 13.60
CA ILE A 22 -7.06 -0.26 13.80
C ILE A 22 -6.84 0.44 15.14
N THR A 23 -6.26 -0.28 16.09
CA THR A 23 -5.83 0.28 17.38
C THR A 23 -4.37 0.75 17.34
N GLU A 24 -3.62 0.45 16.28
CA GLU A 24 -2.23 0.87 16.14
C GLU A 24 -2.07 2.26 15.51
N SER A 25 -1.40 3.16 16.23
CA SER A 25 -1.23 4.58 15.89
C SER A 25 -0.64 4.86 14.50
N GLU A 26 0.17 3.95 13.94
CA GLU A 26 0.85 4.19 12.66
C GLU A 26 -0.08 3.96 11.46
N LEU A 27 -0.93 2.93 11.49
CA LEU A 27 -1.85 2.68 10.38
C LEU A 27 -3.02 3.67 10.35
N LEU A 28 -3.35 4.33 11.47
CA LEU A 28 -4.27 5.47 11.50
C LEU A 28 -3.80 6.64 10.63
N ILE A 29 -2.49 6.79 10.43
CA ILE A 29 -1.93 7.82 9.54
C ILE A 29 -2.37 7.56 8.10
N ILE A 30 -2.44 6.29 7.69
CA ILE A 30 -2.92 5.90 6.36
C ILE A 30 -4.42 6.16 6.26
N ASP A 31 -5.17 5.78 7.30
CA ASP A 31 -6.62 5.96 7.33
C ASP A 31 -7.04 7.40 7.12
N ASN A 32 -6.39 8.34 7.84
CA ASN A 32 -6.63 9.77 7.66
C ASN A 32 -6.48 10.23 6.19
N VAL A 33 -5.51 9.67 5.46
CA VAL A 33 -5.33 10.01 4.04
C VAL A 33 -6.39 9.37 3.17
N ILE A 34 -6.80 8.13 3.45
CA ILE A 34 -7.88 7.47 2.71
C ILE A 34 -9.20 8.20 2.91
N GLN A 35 -9.55 8.57 4.14
CA GLN A 35 -10.75 9.35 4.44
C GLN A 35 -10.78 10.69 3.70
N ASP A 36 -9.64 11.38 3.66
CA ASP A 36 -9.49 12.67 2.99
C ASP A 36 -9.57 12.52 1.44
N PHE A 37 -8.83 11.56 0.89
CA PHE A 37 -8.57 11.50 -0.56
C PHE A 37 -9.48 10.53 -1.33
N ALA A 38 -9.82 9.38 -0.75
CA ALA A 38 -10.59 8.31 -1.39
C ALA A 38 -11.46 7.54 -0.39
N PRO A 39 -12.43 8.20 0.26
CA PRO A 39 -13.27 7.57 1.27
C PRO A 39 -14.10 6.40 0.70
N GLU A 40 -14.31 6.33 -0.61
CA GLU A 40 -15.04 5.22 -1.23
C GLU A 40 -14.35 3.85 -1.06
N ILE A 41 -13.04 3.80 -0.79
CA ILE A 41 -12.32 2.55 -0.50
C ILE A 41 -12.07 2.34 1.00
N GLU A 42 -12.70 3.16 1.85
CA GLU A 42 -12.65 3.03 3.31
C GLU A 42 -12.93 1.57 3.73
N GLN A 43 -12.21 1.10 4.75
CA GLN A 43 -12.26 -0.26 5.31
C GLN A 43 -11.82 -1.39 4.36
N LEU A 44 -12.01 -1.27 3.04
CA LEU A 44 -11.63 -2.29 2.06
C LEU A 44 -10.13 -2.40 1.87
N TYR A 45 -9.39 -1.30 1.96
CA TYR A 45 -7.93 -1.36 1.84
C TYR A 45 -7.25 -2.08 3.03
N LEU A 46 -7.98 -2.32 4.12
CA LEU A 46 -7.48 -2.89 5.38
C LEU A 46 -7.74 -4.38 5.56
N ILE A 47 -8.36 -5.04 4.57
CA ILE A 47 -8.76 -6.46 4.68
C ILE A 47 -7.62 -7.32 5.25
N ARG A 48 -7.90 -7.98 6.37
CA ARG A 48 -7.08 -9.03 6.99
C ARG A 48 -7.85 -10.34 6.85
N GLU A 49 -7.44 -11.21 5.94
CA GLU A 49 -8.15 -12.47 5.66
C GLU A 49 -8.03 -13.56 6.76
N ASP A 50 -7.67 -13.19 7.98
CA ASP A 50 -7.37 -14.15 9.07
C ASP A 50 -8.57 -14.62 9.89
N GLU A 51 -9.78 -14.21 9.51
CA GLU A 51 -10.98 -14.41 10.34
C GLU A 51 -11.84 -15.61 9.94
N SER A 52 -11.60 -16.27 8.80
CA SER A 52 -12.37 -17.46 8.48
C SER A 52 -11.80 -18.71 9.16
N GLU A 53 -12.46 -19.15 10.24
CA GLU A 53 -12.21 -20.44 10.91
C GLU A 53 -12.29 -21.66 9.95
N GLU A 54 -12.95 -21.51 8.81
CA GLU A 54 -13.09 -22.53 7.76
C GLU A 54 -11.77 -22.90 7.06
N GLN A 55 -10.70 -22.13 7.23
CA GLN A 55 -9.43 -22.43 6.58
C GLN A 55 -8.66 -23.53 7.32
N GLN A 56 -9.07 -24.78 7.11
CA GLN A 56 -8.21 -25.98 7.23
C GLN A 56 -7.08 -26.00 6.17
N ILE A 57 -6.75 -24.85 5.56
CA ILE A 57 -5.61 -24.69 4.68
C ILE A 57 -4.37 -24.80 5.56
N LYS A 58 -3.42 -25.69 5.19
CA LYS A 58 -2.09 -25.89 5.80
C LYS A 58 -1.52 -24.60 6.43
N THR A 59 -1.90 -24.30 7.66
CA THR A 59 -1.71 -22.99 8.32
C THR A 59 -0.23 -22.63 8.42
N GLY A 60 0.65 -23.64 8.50
CA GLY A 60 2.08 -23.44 8.59
C GLY A 60 2.73 -22.75 7.39
N ARG A 61 2.34 -23.09 6.15
CA ARG A 61 2.95 -22.44 4.97
C ARG A 61 2.53 -20.97 4.83
N LEU A 62 1.33 -20.62 5.30
CA LEU A 62 0.87 -19.24 5.32
C LEU A 62 1.64 -18.41 6.35
N HIS A 63 1.83 -18.94 7.57
CA HIS A 63 2.62 -18.27 8.61
C HIS A 63 4.07 -18.10 8.18
N GLU A 64 4.67 -19.11 7.55
CA GLU A 64 6.01 -19.05 6.98
C GLU A 64 6.13 -17.93 5.92
N ASN A 65 5.20 -17.90 4.95
CA ASN A 65 5.12 -16.86 3.91
C ASN A 65 4.98 -15.44 4.50
N ARG A 66 4.20 -15.29 5.58
CA ARG A 66 4.02 -14.02 6.30
C ARG A 66 5.26 -13.60 7.06
N ILE A 67 5.92 -14.53 7.75
CA ILE A 67 7.19 -14.28 8.44
C ILE A 67 8.24 -13.86 7.42
N LEU A 68 8.36 -14.55 6.29
CA LEU A 68 9.23 -14.14 5.19
C LEU A 68 8.86 -12.74 4.66
N GLY A 69 7.57 -12.42 4.55
CA GLY A 69 7.09 -11.09 4.18
C GLY A 69 7.53 -9.98 5.13
N ILE A 70 7.53 -10.25 6.44
CA ILE A 70 8.02 -9.32 7.47
C ILE A 70 9.54 -9.16 7.38
N ILE A 71 10.28 -10.26 7.20
CA ILE A 71 11.74 -10.21 7.03
C ILE A 71 12.09 -9.44 5.76
N LEU A 72 11.36 -9.65 4.66
CA LEU A 72 11.49 -8.88 3.43
C LEU A 72 11.25 -7.38 3.67
N LYS A 73 10.20 -7.03 4.44
CA LYS A 73 9.93 -5.63 4.81
C LYS A 73 11.13 -4.99 5.50
N PHE A 74 11.69 -5.65 6.52
CA PHE A 74 12.91 -5.14 7.19
C PHE A 74 14.12 -5.04 6.25
N TYR A 75 14.30 -6.03 5.37
CA TYR A 75 15.37 -6.01 4.38
C TYR A 75 15.25 -4.79 3.44
N LEU A 76 14.03 -4.48 2.97
CA LEU A 76 13.75 -3.30 2.14
C LEU A 76 13.99 -1.98 2.89
N GLU A 77 13.84 -1.98 4.22
CA GLU A 77 14.20 -0.87 5.11
C GLU A 77 15.71 -0.77 5.39
N GLY A 78 16.52 -1.70 4.87
CA GLY A 78 17.96 -1.74 5.09
C GLY A 78 18.37 -2.44 6.40
N LYS A 79 17.42 -3.01 7.13
CA LYS A 79 17.70 -3.77 8.35
C LYS A 79 17.87 -5.26 8.03
N LYS A 80 19.11 -5.75 8.17
CA LYS A 80 19.46 -7.16 7.89
C LYS A 80 19.34 -8.06 9.12
N ASN A 81 19.63 -7.55 10.31
CA ASN A 81 19.63 -8.32 11.55
C ASN A 81 18.27 -8.21 12.23
N ILE A 82 17.52 -9.31 12.25
CA ILE A 82 16.13 -9.33 12.71
C ILE A 82 15.97 -10.36 13.83
N THR A 83 15.41 -9.94 14.95
CA THR A 83 15.14 -10.80 16.11
C THR A 83 13.74 -11.40 16.07
N THR A 84 13.51 -12.50 16.80
CA THR A 84 12.16 -13.07 16.94
C THR A 84 11.16 -12.09 17.54
N GLY A 85 11.59 -11.23 18.48
CA GLY A 85 10.69 -10.23 19.10
C GLY A 85 10.27 -9.15 18.12
N GLU A 86 11.13 -8.77 17.18
CA GLU A 86 10.79 -7.81 16.13
C GLU A 86 9.82 -8.41 15.11
N VAL A 87 10.02 -9.68 14.73
CA VAL A 87 9.07 -10.40 13.87
C VAL A 87 7.70 -10.47 14.55
N GLU A 88 7.65 -10.85 15.83
CA GLU A 88 6.41 -10.88 16.63
C GLU A 88 5.71 -9.53 16.67
N HIS A 89 6.47 -8.47 16.96
CA HIS A 89 5.93 -7.11 17.02
C HIS A 89 5.34 -6.66 15.68
N GLU A 90 6.03 -6.93 14.56
CA GLU A 90 5.53 -6.56 13.23
C GLU A 90 4.39 -7.48 12.78
N TYR A 91 4.40 -8.76 13.17
CA TYR A 91 3.39 -9.73 12.74
C TYR A 91 1.99 -9.32 13.18
N LYS A 92 1.82 -8.93 14.45
CA LYS A 92 0.53 -8.49 14.99
C LYS A 92 0.00 -7.18 14.37
N LYS A 93 0.87 -6.38 13.74
CA LYS A 93 0.45 -5.16 13.03
C LYS A 93 -0.40 -5.49 11.82
N PHE A 94 -0.04 -6.54 11.10
CA PHE A 94 -0.60 -6.86 9.77
C PHE A 94 -1.53 -8.09 9.79
N PHE A 95 -1.35 -9.00 10.74
CA PHE A 95 -1.99 -10.32 10.78
C PHE A 95 -2.54 -10.65 12.17
N LYS A 96 -3.38 -11.68 12.26
CA LYS A 96 -3.90 -12.17 13.54
C LYS A 96 -2.77 -12.69 14.41
N GLU A 97 -2.68 -12.22 15.65
CA GLU A 97 -1.61 -12.57 16.58
C GLU A 97 -1.45 -14.10 16.74
N ILE A 98 -0.19 -14.54 16.80
CA ILE A 98 0.19 -15.94 17.05
C ILE A 98 1.24 -15.99 18.15
N ALA A 99 1.33 -17.12 18.85
CA ALA A 99 2.30 -17.29 19.93
C ALA A 99 3.75 -17.10 19.44
N ARG A 100 4.58 -16.43 20.26
CA ARG A 100 6.01 -16.26 19.99
C ARG A 100 6.76 -17.56 19.72
N SER A 101 6.38 -18.64 20.40
CA SER A 101 6.93 -19.99 20.19
C SER A 101 6.68 -20.49 18.77
N THR A 102 5.51 -20.19 18.20
CA THR A 102 5.14 -20.51 16.82
C THR A 102 6.01 -19.74 15.83
N ILE A 103 6.22 -18.44 16.04
CA ILE A 103 7.13 -17.63 15.21
C ILE A 103 8.55 -18.18 15.27
N SER A 104 9.05 -18.47 16.47
CA SER A 104 10.37 -19.09 16.67
C SER A 104 10.49 -20.43 15.94
N THR A 105 9.44 -21.23 15.92
CA THR A 105 9.40 -22.52 15.20
C THR A 105 9.60 -22.31 13.70
N TYR A 106 8.81 -21.43 13.08
CA TYR A 106 8.95 -21.15 11.64
C TYR A 106 10.28 -20.50 11.27
N LEU A 107 10.80 -19.58 12.09
CA LEU A 107 12.14 -19.01 11.87
C LEU A 107 13.24 -20.09 11.88
N ASN A 108 13.14 -21.07 12.78
CA ASN A 108 14.09 -22.20 12.80
C ASN A 108 13.87 -23.19 11.64
N MET A 109 12.65 -23.32 11.11
CA MET A 109 12.39 -24.11 9.90
C MET A 109 13.03 -23.45 8.67
N LEU A 110 12.77 -22.16 8.47
CA LEU A 110 13.39 -21.36 7.41
C LEU A 110 14.93 -21.38 7.48
N LYS A 111 15.48 -21.46 8.70
CA LYS A 111 16.91 -21.68 8.90
C LYS A 111 17.37 -23.07 8.41
N LYS A 112 16.64 -24.14 8.76
CA LYS A 112 16.97 -25.50 8.32
C LYS A 112 16.91 -25.66 6.80
N GLU A 113 16.02 -24.91 6.15
CA GLU A 113 15.84 -24.89 4.70
C GLU A 113 16.83 -23.96 3.99
N SER A 114 17.76 -23.34 4.73
CA SER A 114 18.77 -22.40 4.20
C SER A 114 18.19 -21.13 3.57
N THR A 115 16.93 -20.80 3.84
CA THR A 115 16.35 -19.50 3.47
C THR A 115 16.91 -18.38 4.37
N LEU A 116 17.13 -18.71 5.64
CA LEU A 116 17.72 -17.82 6.63
C LEU A 116 18.98 -18.45 7.23
N TYR A 117 19.92 -17.63 7.69
CA TYR A 117 20.92 -18.06 8.67
C TYR A 117 20.71 -17.36 10.00
N LYS A 118 21.44 -17.85 11.01
CA LYS A 118 21.28 -17.47 12.40
C LYS A 118 22.61 -17.06 12.99
N GLU A 119 22.68 -15.83 13.46
CA GLU A 119 23.82 -15.30 14.21
C GLU A 119 23.44 -15.05 15.67
N ARG A 120 24.44 -15.10 16.55
CA ARG A 120 24.27 -14.85 17.98
C ARG A 120 25.23 -13.78 18.44
N GLU A 121 24.68 -12.83 19.18
CA GLU A 121 25.44 -11.83 19.91
C GLU A 121 25.03 -11.90 21.38
N GLY A 122 25.86 -12.59 22.18
CA GLY A 122 25.52 -12.94 23.56
C GLY A 122 24.23 -13.78 23.65
N ARG A 123 23.18 -13.20 24.26
CA ARG A 123 21.86 -13.85 24.41
C ARG A 123 20.89 -13.53 23.26
N VAL A 124 21.23 -12.57 22.41
CA VAL A 124 20.36 -12.14 21.31
C VAL A 124 20.62 -13.02 20.09
N VAL A 125 19.53 -13.38 19.42
CA VAL A 125 19.54 -14.19 18.19
C VAL A 125 19.04 -13.34 17.05
N TYR A 126 19.84 -13.24 16.00
CA TYR A 126 19.47 -12.59 14.75
C TYR A 126 19.23 -13.63 13.66
N TYR A 127 18.19 -13.39 12.87
CA TYR A 127 17.87 -14.11 11.64
C TYR A 127 18.12 -13.15 10.47
N ILE A 128 18.80 -13.67 9.46
CA ILE A 128 19.26 -12.90 8.30
C ILE A 128 19.00 -13.74 7.06
N PHE A 129 18.63 -13.12 5.93
CA PHE A 129 18.51 -13.83 4.66
C PHE A 129 19.84 -14.45 4.26
N TYR A 130 19.82 -15.73 3.87
CA TYR A 130 21.01 -16.42 3.38
C TYR A 130 21.52 -15.82 2.07
N GLU A 131 20.60 -15.53 1.16
CA GLU A 131 20.84 -14.82 -0.09
C GLU A 131 19.92 -13.60 -0.16
N ASP A 132 20.41 -12.52 -0.79
CA ASP A 132 19.58 -11.33 -0.98
C ASP A 132 18.32 -11.69 -1.81
N PRO A 133 17.12 -11.24 -1.41
CA PRO A 133 15.91 -11.50 -2.17
C PRO A 133 16.06 -11.06 -3.64
N PRO A 134 15.55 -11.84 -4.59
CA PRO A 134 15.71 -11.53 -6.01
C PRO A 134 15.09 -10.18 -6.37
N ILE A 135 15.77 -9.47 -7.28
CA ILE A 135 15.26 -8.26 -7.93
C ILE A 135 14.63 -8.68 -9.26
N ASP A 136 13.60 -7.95 -9.70
CA ASP A 136 12.89 -8.20 -10.97
C ASP A 136 12.23 -9.58 -11.08
N ILE A 137 11.63 -9.97 -9.95
CA ILE A 137 10.63 -11.01 -9.75
C ILE A 137 9.45 -10.99 -10.74
N ASN A 138 9.10 -12.04 -11.49
CA ASN A 138 7.69 -12.12 -11.92
C ASN A 138 6.78 -12.15 -10.67
N PRO A 139 5.78 -11.26 -10.56
CA PRO A 139 4.96 -11.16 -9.36
C PRO A 139 4.35 -12.48 -8.90
N PHE A 140 3.95 -13.35 -9.83
CA PHE A 140 3.39 -14.66 -9.53
C PHE A 140 4.33 -15.53 -8.68
N TRP A 141 5.61 -15.61 -9.03
CA TRP A 141 6.56 -16.44 -8.30
C TRP A 141 6.91 -15.83 -6.94
N PHE A 142 7.03 -14.50 -6.88
CA PHE A 142 7.37 -13.81 -5.65
C PHE A 142 6.28 -13.92 -4.58
N THR A 143 5.01 -13.72 -4.96
CA THR A 143 3.87 -13.76 -4.02
C THR A 143 3.56 -15.15 -3.49
N ARG A 144 4.13 -16.20 -4.09
CA ARG A 144 4.07 -17.57 -3.55
C ARG A 144 5.06 -17.80 -2.40
N ILE A 145 6.14 -17.01 -2.35
CA ILE A 145 7.24 -17.14 -1.38
C ILE A 145 7.09 -16.10 -0.26
N PHE A 146 6.83 -14.85 -0.61
CA PHE A 146 6.71 -13.74 0.34
C PHE A 146 5.29 -13.20 0.41
N CYS A 147 4.81 -12.96 1.63
CA CYS A 147 3.65 -12.09 1.82
C CYS A 147 4.08 -10.64 1.55
N ILE A 148 3.55 -10.04 0.49
CA ILE A 148 3.88 -8.67 0.09
C ILE A 148 3.18 -7.59 0.92
N VAL A 149 2.19 -7.97 1.73
CA VAL A 149 1.34 -7.04 2.50
C VAL A 149 2.16 -6.08 3.36
N PRO A 150 3.12 -6.54 4.19
CA PRO A 150 3.89 -5.64 5.05
C PRO A 150 4.70 -4.61 4.25
N ALA A 151 5.35 -5.02 3.16
CA ALA A 151 6.17 -4.15 2.32
C ALA A 151 5.35 -3.03 1.65
N TYR A 152 4.16 -3.33 1.13
CA TYR A 152 3.31 -2.29 0.55
C TYR A 152 2.68 -1.38 1.60
N PHE A 153 2.32 -1.89 2.78
CA PHE A 153 1.80 -1.03 3.86
C PHE A 153 2.87 -0.09 4.42
N GLU A 154 4.11 -0.56 4.59
CA GLU A 154 5.21 0.33 4.99
C GLU A 154 5.42 1.43 3.96
N ARG A 155 5.36 1.10 2.67
CA ARG A 155 5.43 2.14 1.64
C ARG A 155 4.24 3.10 1.69
N ALA A 156 3.01 2.61 1.89
CA ALA A 156 1.85 3.47 2.06
C ALA A 156 2.06 4.42 3.25
N LEU A 157 2.53 3.89 4.39
CA LEU A 157 2.83 4.66 5.59
C LEU A 157 3.88 5.74 5.32
N TYR A 158 4.92 5.43 4.56
CA TYR A 158 5.91 6.42 4.12
C TYR A 158 5.25 7.60 3.40
N PHE A 159 4.42 7.33 2.38
CA PHE A 159 3.78 8.40 1.62
C PHE A 159 2.67 9.10 2.39
N SER A 160 1.97 8.43 3.30
CA SER A 160 1.01 9.08 4.19
C SER A 160 1.70 10.06 5.15
N LYS A 161 2.90 9.71 5.65
CA LYS A 161 3.75 10.63 6.41
C LYS A 161 4.21 11.83 5.56
N VAL A 162 4.42 11.63 4.25
CA VAL A 162 4.73 12.72 3.30
C VAL A 162 3.51 13.62 3.08
N TYR A 163 2.35 13.03 2.82
CA TYR A 163 1.06 13.70 2.64
C TYR A 163 0.69 14.61 3.82
N ASN A 164 0.79 14.08 5.04
CA ASN A 164 0.45 14.82 6.26
C ASN A 164 1.45 15.94 6.60
N LYS A 165 2.65 15.92 6.00
CA LYS A 165 3.67 16.96 6.15
C LYS A 165 3.73 17.91 4.95
N ALA A 166 2.68 17.95 4.13
CA ALA A 166 2.61 18.79 2.92
C ALA A 166 3.02 20.25 3.18
N ASP A 167 2.47 20.89 4.22
CA ASP A 167 2.81 22.27 4.58
C ASP A 167 4.32 22.47 4.76
N LYS A 168 4.98 21.58 5.51
CA LYS A 168 6.42 21.67 5.76
C LYS A 168 7.22 21.61 4.45
N TYR A 169 6.93 20.64 3.58
CA TYR A 169 7.69 20.46 2.35
C TYR A 169 7.41 21.58 1.35
N VAL A 170 6.16 22.04 1.24
CA VAL A 170 5.80 23.19 0.41
C VAL A 170 6.51 24.46 0.87
N ASP A 171 6.53 24.73 2.18
CA ASP A 171 7.22 25.91 2.72
C ASP A 171 8.72 25.89 2.44
N GLN A 172 9.35 24.71 2.48
CA GLN A 172 10.76 24.53 2.10
C GLN A 172 10.98 24.77 0.60
N TYR A 173 10.09 24.25 -0.26
CA TYR A 173 10.19 24.41 -1.70
C TYR A 173 9.97 25.87 -2.15
N ILE A 174 8.98 26.57 -1.60
CA ILE A 174 8.72 27.98 -1.89
C ILE A 174 9.90 28.85 -1.50
N LYS A 175 10.51 28.60 -0.32
CA LYS A 175 11.72 29.32 0.11
C LYS A 175 12.89 29.13 -0.86
N LYS A 176 12.99 27.97 -1.51
CA LYS A 176 14.08 27.61 -2.42
C LYS A 176 13.85 28.12 -3.84
N TYR A 177 12.60 28.10 -4.33
CA TYR A 177 12.26 28.33 -5.74
C TYR A 177 11.34 29.53 -6.00
N HIS A 178 10.95 30.27 -4.97
CA HIS A 178 10.12 31.48 -5.07
C HIS A 178 8.75 31.28 -5.74
N SER A 179 8.13 30.11 -5.58
CA SER A 179 6.77 29.87 -6.07
C SER A 179 5.73 30.65 -5.23
N GLU A 180 4.79 31.34 -5.88
CA GLU A 180 3.92 32.33 -5.23
C GLU A 180 2.59 31.75 -4.72
N ASP A 181 2.15 30.59 -5.21
CA ASP A 181 0.83 30.01 -4.89
C ASP A 181 0.92 28.78 -3.96
N ARG A 182 1.18 29.07 -2.68
CA ARG A 182 1.27 28.05 -1.61
C ARG A 182 0.04 27.15 -1.55
N LYS A 183 -1.16 27.70 -1.67
CA LYS A 183 -2.41 26.97 -1.45
C LYS A 183 -2.63 25.96 -2.57
N THR A 184 -2.44 26.38 -3.82
CA THR A 184 -2.53 25.48 -4.97
C THR A 184 -1.43 24.42 -4.93
N LEU A 185 -0.21 24.78 -4.56
CA LEU A 185 0.90 23.83 -4.49
C LEU A 185 0.65 22.75 -3.43
N ILE A 186 0.13 23.10 -2.24
CA ILE A 186 -0.28 22.11 -1.22
C ILE A 186 -1.36 21.17 -1.78
N ARG A 187 -2.39 21.72 -2.43
CA ARG A 187 -3.48 20.93 -3.00
C ARG A 187 -2.96 19.94 -4.04
N ASN A 188 -2.13 20.41 -4.96
CA ASN A 188 -1.56 19.60 -6.04
C ASN A 188 -0.59 18.53 -5.51
N PHE A 189 0.26 18.89 -4.54
CA PHE A 189 1.17 17.97 -3.88
C PHE A 189 0.42 16.84 -3.14
N LYS A 190 -0.61 17.19 -2.37
CA LYS A 190 -1.49 16.22 -1.72
C LYS A 190 -2.17 15.34 -2.76
N PHE A 191 -2.66 15.91 -3.85
CA PHE A 191 -3.31 15.15 -4.92
C PHE A 191 -2.39 14.07 -5.52
N LEU A 192 -1.17 14.45 -5.90
CA LEU A 192 -0.18 13.50 -6.43
C LEU A 192 0.22 12.43 -5.41
N THR A 193 0.44 12.83 -4.15
CA THR A 193 0.81 11.91 -3.08
C THR A 193 -0.33 10.93 -2.77
N GLY A 194 -1.57 11.40 -2.77
CA GLY A 194 -2.77 10.56 -2.64
C GLY A 194 -2.90 9.56 -3.79
N LEU A 195 -2.60 9.98 -5.01
CA LEU A 195 -2.63 9.11 -6.19
C LEU A 195 -1.53 8.02 -6.14
N ILE A 196 -0.34 8.33 -5.61
CA ILE A 196 0.71 7.35 -5.31
C ILE A 196 0.19 6.32 -4.31
N ILE A 197 -0.44 6.76 -3.21
CA ILE A 197 -0.99 5.88 -2.17
C ILE A 197 -2.08 4.95 -2.73
N LEU A 198 -2.99 5.44 -3.56
CA LEU A 198 -3.98 4.59 -4.23
C LEU A 198 -3.33 3.54 -5.13
N ASN A 199 -2.29 3.92 -5.87
CA ASN A 199 -1.57 2.97 -6.72
C ASN A 199 -0.77 1.94 -5.92
N ILE A 200 -0.28 2.28 -4.72
CA ILE A 200 0.31 1.32 -3.78
C ILE A 200 -0.71 0.23 -3.42
N PHE A 201 -1.94 0.63 -3.05
CA PHE A 201 -2.99 -0.33 -2.73
C PHE A 201 -3.43 -1.14 -3.93
N LYS A 202 -3.52 -0.52 -5.12
CA LYS A 202 -3.82 -1.23 -6.37
C LYS A 202 -2.77 -2.29 -6.64
N ASN A 203 -1.49 -1.90 -6.66
CA ASN A 203 -0.37 -2.80 -6.88
C ASN A 203 -0.41 -3.96 -5.89
N ARG A 204 -0.56 -3.68 -4.59
CA ARG A 204 -0.73 -4.70 -3.57
C ARG A 204 -1.88 -5.66 -3.89
N SER A 205 -3.08 -5.13 -4.20
CA SER A 205 -4.27 -5.95 -4.49
C SER A 205 -4.06 -6.87 -5.69
N SER A 206 -3.50 -6.36 -6.80
CA SER A 206 -3.23 -7.14 -8.01
C SER A 206 -2.25 -8.31 -7.75
N LYS A 207 -1.30 -8.13 -6.83
CA LYS A 207 -0.37 -9.19 -6.41
C LYS A 207 -1.00 -10.14 -5.38
N CYS A 208 -1.83 -9.65 -4.46
CA CYS A 208 -2.57 -10.50 -3.52
C CYS A 208 -3.50 -11.48 -4.25
N ILE A 209 -4.11 -11.09 -5.38
CA ILE A 209 -4.92 -11.99 -6.21
C ILE A 209 -4.12 -13.21 -6.73
N LEU A 210 -2.80 -13.07 -6.88
CA LEU A 210 -1.89 -14.17 -7.29
C LEU A 210 -1.50 -15.09 -6.12
N CYS A 211 -1.80 -14.69 -4.87
CA CYS A 211 -1.49 -15.48 -3.69
C CYS A 211 -2.41 -16.71 -3.61
N GLN A 212 -1.80 -17.90 -3.53
CA GLN A 212 -2.52 -19.17 -3.40
C GLN A 212 -3.31 -19.29 -2.08
N PHE A 213 -3.03 -18.43 -1.10
CA PHE A 213 -3.69 -18.42 0.21
C PHE A 213 -4.79 -17.34 0.33
N SER A 214 -5.02 -16.56 -0.73
CA SER A 214 -6.01 -15.48 -0.73
C SER A 214 -7.40 -15.91 -1.20
N ARG A 215 -8.46 -15.31 -0.63
CA ARG A 215 -9.83 -15.41 -1.17
C ARG A 215 -9.97 -14.41 -2.32
N ARG A 216 -9.89 -14.93 -3.55
CA ARG A 216 -9.87 -14.13 -4.80
C ARG A 216 -10.98 -13.08 -4.92
N GLU A 217 -12.16 -13.33 -4.35
CA GLU A 217 -13.32 -12.44 -4.53
C GLU A 217 -13.15 -11.07 -3.88
N ILE A 218 -12.64 -11.01 -2.64
CA ILE A 218 -12.57 -9.74 -1.90
C ILE A 218 -11.47 -8.83 -2.44
N TYR A 219 -10.31 -9.40 -2.79
CA TYR A 219 -9.25 -8.64 -3.46
C TYR A 219 -9.62 -8.25 -4.88
N GLY A 220 -10.43 -9.05 -5.58
CA GLY A 220 -11.00 -8.66 -6.88
C GLY A 220 -11.88 -7.42 -6.78
N LYS A 221 -12.79 -7.38 -5.80
CA LYS A 221 -13.63 -6.20 -5.51
C LYS A 221 -12.79 -4.97 -5.14
N LEU A 222 -11.82 -5.14 -4.25
CA LEU A 222 -10.90 -4.07 -3.88
C LEU A 222 -10.13 -3.54 -5.11
N GLU A 223 -9.61 -4.43 -5.96
CA GLU A 223 -8.88 -4.05 -7.17
C GLU A 223 -9.78 -3.26 -8.14
N GLU A 224 -11.03 -3.69 -8.33
CA GLU A 224 -11.99 -2.99 -9.17
C GLU A 224 -12.28 -1.57 -8.65
N MET A 225 -12.55 -1.45 -7.35
CA MET A 225 -12.79 -0.13 -6.73
C MET A 225 -11.58 0.78 -6.82
N LEU A 226 -10.37 0.24 -6.61
CA LEU A 226 -9.13 0.98 -6.77
C LEU A 226 -8.92 1.42 -8.23
N LYS A 227 -9.23 0.57 -9.22
CA LYS A 227 -9.17 0.92 -10.65
C LYS A 227 -10.10 2.08 -10.97
N ILE A 228 -11.32 2.07 -10.46
CA ILE A 228 -12.29 3.15 -10.64
C ILE A 228 -11.77 4.44 -9.98
N ALA A 229 -11.40 4.37 -8.69
CA ALA A 229 -10.94 5.53 -7.93
C ALA A 229 -9.69 6.18 -8.54
N ILE A 230 -8.74 5.39 -9.05
CA ILE A 230 -7.55 5.88 -9.75
C ILE A 230 -7.94 6.51 -11.08
N LYS A 231 -8.79 5.84 -11.89
CA LYS A 231 -9.23 6.38 -13.18
C LYS A 231 -9.89 7.75 -13.02
N ASP A 232 -10.77 7.91 -12.03
CA ASP A 232 -11.45 9.19 -11.78
C ASP A 232 -10.52 10.34 -11.43
N ARG A 233 -9.29 10.03 -10.99
CA ARG A 233 -8.27 10.97 -10.51
C ARG A 233 -7.06 11.07 -11.44
N SER A 234 -7.04 10.36 -12.56
CA SER A 234 -5.88 10.32 -13.46
C SER A 234 -6.21 10.29 -14.95
N ASP A 235 -7.47 10.18 -15.34
CA ASP A 235 -7.85 9.99 -16.75
C ASP A 235 -7.61 11.19 -17.66
N VAL A 236 -7.48 12.39 -17.11
CA VAL A 236 -7.11 13.60 -17.86
C VAL A 236 -5.72 14.11 -17.47
N LEU A 237 -4.97 13.36 -16.67
CA LEU A 237 -3.57 13.69 -16.40
C LEU A 237 -2.68 13.29 -17.58
N PRO A 238 -1.63 14.08 -17.84
CA PRO A 238 -0.55 13.69 -18.75
C PRO A 238 0.05 12.30 -18.42
N GLU A 239 0.48 11.56 -19.44
CA GLU A 239 1.00 10.20 -19.24
C GLU A 239 2.37 10.20 -18.53
N ASP A 240 3.19 11.20 -18.81
CA ASP A 240 4.51 11.41 -18.20
C ASP A 240 4.45 11.51 -16.67
N ILE A 241 3.52 12.29 -16.09
CA ILE A 241 3.36 12.40 -14.64
C ILE A 241 2.87 11.07 -14.04
N CYS A 242 2.04 10.32 -14.78
CA CYS A 242 1.56 9.02 -14.36
C CYS A 242 2.68 7.97 -14.36
N GLU A 243 3.55 7.96 -15.37
CA GLU A 243 4.62 6.98 -15.50
C GLU A 243 5.81 7.26 -14.58
N ILE A 244 6.30 8.49 -14.58
CA ILE A 244 7.52 8.86 -13.87
C ILE A 244 7.26 8.93 -12.36
N LEU A 245 6.14 9.54 -11.97
CA LEU A 245 5.85 9.77 -10.56
C LEU A 245 5.02 8.64 -9.98
N VAL A 246 3.85 8.39 -10.54
CA VAL A 246 2.88 7.53 -9.86
C VAL A 246 3.29 6.05 -9.90
N ARG A 247 3.66 5.52 -11.07
CA ARG A 247 4.01 4.09 -11.21
C ARG A 247 5.32 3.71 -10.51
N SER A 248 6.35 4.53 -10.65
CA SER A 248 7.68 4.24 -10.09
C SER A 248 7.69 4.33 -8.56
N PHE A 249 7.07 5.38 -7.99
CA PHE A 249 7.01 5.54 -6.53
C PHE A 249 6.06 4.54 -5.87
N SER A 250 5.05 4.01 -6.57
CA SER A 250 4.06 3.11 -5.97
C SER A 250 4.46 1.63 -5.95
N GLU A 251 5.58 1.24 -6.59
CA GLU A 251 5.95 -0.16 -6.80
C GLU A 251 7.20 -0.58 -6.01
N ILE A 252 7.24 -1.81 -5.45
CA ILE A 252 8.41 -2.30 -4.68
C ILE A 252 9.57 -2.62 -5.61
N PRO A 253 10.82 -2.48 -5.15
CA PRO A 253 11.98 -2.68 -6.01
C PRO A 253 12.03 -4.07 -6.63
N SER A 254 11.63 -5.11 -5.88
CA SER A 254 11.52 -6.49 -6.41
C SER A 254 10.54 -6.63 -7.57
N PHE A 255 9.70 -5.64 -7.84
CA PHE A 255 8.77 -5.57 -8.97
C PHE A 255 9.06 -4.38 -9.90
N LYS A 256 10.34 -4.04 -10.11
CA LYS A 256 10.81 -2.93 -10.97
C LYS A 256 10.48 -1.52 -10.47
N GLY A 257 10.11 -1.39 -9.20
CA GLY A 257 9.94 -0.10 -8.56
C GLY A 257 11.25 0.46 -7.99
N ILE A 258 11.16 1.53 -7.20
CA ILE A 258 12.35 2.24 -6.69
C ILE A 258 12.61 2.00 -5.20
N TYR A 259 13.90 2.00 -4.80
CA TYR A 259 14.32 1.89 -3.39
C TYR A 259 14.27 3.25 -2.69
N ILE A 260 13.08 3.62 -2.21
CA ILE A 260 12.81 4.90 -1.54
C ILE A 260 13.75 5.19 -0.37
N ILE A 261 14.12 4.18 0.43
CA ILE A 261 14.90 4.39 1.67
C ILE A 261 16.41 4.49 1.38
N LYS A 262 16.91 3.87 0.31
CA LYS A 262 18.34 3.83 -0.02
C LYS A 262 18.75 4.84 -1.09
N GLU A 263 17.86 5.17 -2.03
CA GLU A 263 18.22 5.95 -3.21
C GLU A 263 18.00 7.46 -3.03
N LYS A 264 17.09 7.89 -2.14
CA LYS A 264 16.68 9.29 -2.03
C LYS A 264 16.31 9.67 -0.59
N SER A 265 16.62 10.89 -0.17
CA SER A 265 16.08 11.41 1.09
C SER A 265 14.56 11.66 0.98
N LYS A 266 13.87 11.76 2.13
CA LYS A 266 12.44 12.12 2.14
C LYS A 266 12.20 13.48 1.49
N GLU A 267 13.12 14.39 1.73
CA GLU A 267 13.16 15.73 1.16
C GLU A 267 13.29 15.69 -0.37
N ASP A 268 14.17 14.86 -0.93
CA ASP A 268 14.34 14.73 -2.39
C ASP A 268 13.08 14.18 -3.06
N ILE A 269 12.41 13.22 -2.42
CA ILE A 269 11.16 12.65 -2.95
C ILE A 269 10.05 13.69 -2.90
N ALA A 270 9.90 14.40 -1.78
CA ALA A 270 8.93 15.48 -1.67
C ALA A 270 9.21 16.58 -2.69
N GLU A 271 10.47 16.96 -2.90
CA GLU A 271 10.88 17.94 -3.90
C GLU A 271 10.55 17.49 -5.33
N ASN A 272 10.77 16.23 -5.69
CA ASN A 272 10.38 15.69 -7.00
C ASN A 272 8.85 15.75 -7.23
N ILE A 273 8.06 15.47 -6.19
CA ILE A 273 6.59 15.58 -6.26
C ILE A 273 6.18 17.05 -6.37
N LEU A 274 6.80 17.96 -5.63
CA LEU A 274 6.52 19.39 -5.67
C LEU A 274 6.86 20.01 -7.02
N LYS A 275 8.00 19.64 -7.58
CA LYS A 275 8.39 20.05 -8.92
C LYS A 275 7.32 19.64 -9.95
N SER A 276 6.86 18.39 -9.91
CA SER A 276 5.78 17.93 -10.78
C SER A 276 4.45 18.64 -10.49
N ALA A 277 4.16 18.95 -9.22
CA ALA A 277 2.95 19.68 -8.84
C ALA A 277 2.92 21.12 -9.37
N ASP A 278 4.10 21.72 -9.58
CA ASP A 278 4.31 23.07 -10.10
C ASP A 278 4.35 23.06 -11.64
N ASP A 279 5.16 22.18 -12.23
CA ASP A 279 5.33 22.02 -13.69
C ASP A 279 4.00 21.71 -14.38
N TYR A 280 3.15 20.86 -13.78
CA TYR A 280 1.86 20.43 -14.34
C TYR A 280 0.66 21.08 -13.64
N ARG A 281 0.83 22.27 -13.06
CA ARG A 281 -0.19 22.93 -12.24
C ARG A 281 -1.57 22.97 -12.91
N LYS A 282 -1.65 23.43 -14.17
CA LYS A 282 -2.94 23.60 -14.87
C LYS A 282 -3.66 22.27 -15.10
N ASP A 283 -2.91 21.23 -15.48
CA ASP A 283 -3.48 19.89 -15.71
C ASP A 283 -3.99 19.28 -14.40
N LEU A 284 -3.25 19.47 -13.31
CA LEU A 284 -3.67 19.03 -11.97
C LEU A 284 -4.93 19.76 -11.50
N GLU A 285 -5.00 21.08 -11.69
CA GLU A 285 -6.20 21.86 -11.35
C GLU A 285 -7.43 21.40 -12.12
N PHE A 286 -7.26 21.14 -13.42
CA PHE A 286 -8.32 20.61 -14.27
C PHE A 286 -8.76 19.22 -13.81
N GLN A 287 -7.81 18.29 -13.59
CA GLN A 287 -8.12 16.95 -13.09
C GLN A 287 -8.85 16.99 -11.75
N ILE A 288 -8.37 17.79 -10.79
CA ILE A 288 -8.99 17.94 -9.47
C ILE A 288 -10.45 18.41 -9.61
N MET A 289 -10.69 19.42 -10.45
CA MET A 289 -12.04 19.94 -10.71
C MET A 289 -12.96 18.86 -11.33
N VAL A 290 -12.47 18.11 -12.31
CA VAL A 290 -13.20 16.99 -12.92
C VAL A 290 -13.51 15.89 -11.90
N SER A 291 -12.52 15.50 -11.08
CA SER A 291 -12.68 14.48 -10.04
C SER A 291 -13.72 14.90 -8.98
N THR A 292 -13.69 16.15 -8.51
CA THR A 292 -14.69 16.68 -7.57
C THR A 292 -16.09 16.65 -8.18
N ARG A 293 -16.24 17.04 -9.45
CA ARG A 293 -17.53 17.00 -10.14
C ARG A 293 -18.09 15.58 -10.23
N ARG A 294 -17.25 14.59 -10.56
CA ARG A 294 -17.65 13.17 -10.61
C ARG A 294 -18.07 12.64 -9.25
N LYS A 295 -17.32 12.94 -8.19
CA LYS A 295 -17.66 12.57 -6.82
C LYS A 295 -19.05 13.11 -6.43
N ASN A 296 -19.31 14.38 -6.70
CA ASN A 296 -20.59 15.02 -6.40
C ASN A 296 -21.76 14.41 -7.18
N LEU A 297 -21.54 14.01 -8.45
CA LEU A 297 -22.57 13.34 -9.25
C LEU A 297 -22.93 11.96 -8.68
N ARG A 298 -21.94 11.18 -8.23
CA ARG A 298 -22.19 9.87 -7.63
C ARG A 298 -22.95 9.95 -6.31
N ILE A 299 -22.60 10.92 -5.47
CA ILE A 299 -23.33 11.16 -4.21
C ILE A 299 -24.81 11.41 -4.51
N LYS A 300 -25.11 12.31 -5.45
CA LYS A 300 -26.49 12.59 -5.87
C LYS A 300 -27.22 11.38 -6.46
N GLN A 301 -26.53 10.55 -7.24
CA GLN A 301 -27.11 9.33 -7.80
C GLN A 301 -27.44 8.30 -6.71
N ASN A 302 -26.56 8.13 -5.73
CA ASN A 302 -26.77 7.21 -4.62
C ASN A 302 -27.94 7.67 -3.72
N GLU A 303 -28.06 8.98 -3.46
CA GLU A 303 -29.20 9.55 -2.74
C GLU A 303 -30.51 9.28 -3.47
N ALA A 304 -30.54 9.44 -4.80
CA ALA A 304 -31.72 9.21 -5.64
C ALA A 304 -32.12 7.72 -5.77
N LEU A 305 -31.18 6.79 -5.62
CA LEU A 305 -31.45 5.34 -5.61
C LEU A 305 -31.92 4.83 -4.23
N SER A 306 -31.67 5.61 -3.18
CA SER A 306 -31.99 5.26 -1.79
C SER A 306 -33.29 5.90 -1.30
N SER A 307 -33.96 6.70 -2.14
CA SER A 307 -35.23 7.39 -1.89
C SER A 307 -36.37 6.76 -2.70
#